data_AF-A0A7S2CFT9-F1
#
_entry.id   AF-A0A7S2CFT9-F1
#
_cell.length_a   1.000
_cell.length_b   1.000
_cell.length_c   1.000
_cell.angle_alpha   90.00
_cell.angle_beta   90.00
_cell.angle_gamma   90.00
#
_symmetry.space_group_name_H-M   'P 1'
#
loop_
_entity.id
_entity.type
_entity.pdbx_description
1 polymer ?
#
loop_
_entity_poly.entity_id
_entity_poly.type
_entity_poly.pdbx_seq_one_letter_code
_entity_poly.pdbx_strand_id
1 'polypeptide(L)'
;DQTSQQSLKDYVSTFGPDELQRMTSVASAEAQMAMESQAFALFGDLRELKEKLVNALGPVTSNEEVSKKLEQAVQTGEVESLRITSEDLRRLVLEAVAFGALLNDAETQVDSLYELTPSMSRPLGALTGEDDEGRMLPE
;
A
#
# COMPACT_ATOMS: atom_id res chain seq x y z
N ASP A 1 1.87 27.06 30.77
CA ASP A 1 1.62 27.23 29.34
C ASP A 1 0.76 26.11 28.80
N GLN A 2 -0.31 26.48 28.11
CA GLN A 2 -1.35 25.58 27.60
C GLN A 2 -0.87 24.90 26.33
N THR A 3 -0.61 23.60 26.38
CA THR A 3 -0.45 22.73 25.21
C THR A 3 -1.79 22.60 24.50
N SER A 4 -2.07 23.52 23.59
CA SER A 4 -3.19 23.42 22.65
C SER A 4 -3.09 22.08 21.93
N GLN A 5 -4.11 21.23 22.08
CA GLN A 5 -4.23 19.97 21.34
C GLN A 5 -4.36 20.31 19.85
N GLN A 6 -3.22 20.42 19.16
CA GLN A 6 -3.17 20.49 17.71
C GLN A 6 -3.81 19.21 17.21
N SER A 7 -4.89 19.32 16.44
CA SER A 7 -5.53 18.14 15.89
C SER A 7 -4.50 17.39 15.04
N LEU A 8 -4.62 16.06 14.93
CA LEU A 8 -3.76 15.30 14.03
C LEU A 8 -3.75 15.89 12.61
N LYS A 9 -4.86 16.52 12.21
CA LYS A 9 -4.99 17.25 10.95
C LYS A 9 -4.10 18.50 10.87
N ASP A 10 -3.98 19.26 11.96
CA ASP A 10 -3.10 20.44 12.03
C ASP A 10 -1.62 20.04 12.11
N TYR A 11 -1.31 18.91 12.76
CA TYR A 11 0.02 18.33 12.73
C TYR A 11 0.38 17.84 11.32
N VAL A 12 -0.53 17.08 10.68
CA VAL A 12 -0.31 16.54 9.33
C VAL A 12 -0.21 17.66 8.28
N SER A 13 -0.94 18.77 8.45
CA SER A 13 -0.87 19.90 7.52
C SER A 13 0.42 20.70 7.58
N THR A 14 1.25 20.50 8.61
CA THR A 14 2.58 21.13 8.69
C THR A 14 3.64 20.43 7.86
N PHE A 15 3.41 19.18 7.43
CA PHE A 15 4.35 18.48 6.55
C PHE A 15 4.29 19.03 5.13
N GLY A 16 5.45 19.43 4.60
CA GLY A 16 5.59 19.83 3.20
C GLY A 16 5.59 18.62 2.25
N PRO A 17 5.36 18.83 0.95
CA PRO A 17 5.36 17.74 -0.05
C PRO A 17 6.69 16.95 -0.06
N ASP A 18 7.83 17.63 0.13
CA ASP A 18 9.15 16.98 0.20
C ASP A 18 9.36 16.14 1.46
N GLU A 19 8.66 16.46 2.54
CA GLU A 19 8.77 15.74 3.81
C GLU A 19 7.89 14.49 3.79
N LEU A 20 6.67 14.62 3.25
CA LEU A 20 5.78 13.49 2.96
C LEU A 20 6.42 12.50 1.98
N GLN A 21 7.11 13.00 0.94
CA GLN A 21 7.78 12.16 -0.03
C GLN A 21 8.95 11.38 0.59
N ARG A 22 9.68 11.99 1.52
CA ARG A 22 10.73 11.29 2.29
C ARG A 22 10.16 10.24 3.24
N MET A 23 9.07 10.55 3.94
CA MET A 23 8.41 9.62 4.86
C MET A 23 7.75 8.42 4.15
N THR A 24 7.45 8.54 2.86
CA THR A 24 6.82 7.48 2.05
C THR A 24 7.80 6.72 1.16
N SER A 25 9.02 7.25 1.00
CA SER A 25 10.09 6.62 0.22
C SER A 25 10.80 5.58 1.06
N VAL A 26 10.64 4.29 0.73
CA VAL A 26 11.51 3.24 1.26
C VAL A 26 12.94 3.56 0.84
N ALA A 27 13.89 3.72 1.76
CA ALA A 27 15.23 4.20 1.41
C ALA A 27 16.12 3.10 0.80
N SER A 28 15.85 1.83 1.12
CA SER A 28 16.69 0.69 0.76
C SER A 28 15.99 -0.33 -0.13
N ALA A 29 16.73 -0.88 -1.11
CA ALA A 29 16.25 -1.98 -1.95
C ALA A 29 16.02 -3.27 -1.14
N GLU A 30 16.81 -3.48 -0.09
CA GLU A 30 16.70 -4.61 0.83
C GLU A 30 15.41 -4.53 1.68
N ALA A 31 15.08 -3.34 2.18
CA ALA A 31 13.82 -3.12 2.90
C ALA A 31 12.60 -3.32 2.00
N GLN A 32 12.67 -2.85 0.75
CA GLN A 32 11.63 -3.11 -0.25
C GLN A 32 11.42 -4.61 -0.46
N MET A 33 12.51 -5.38 -0.68
CA MET A 33 12.42 -6.84 -0.86
C MET A 33 11.85 -7.54 0.39
N ALA A 34 12.23 -7.11 1.59
CA ALA A 34 11.70 -7.66 2.83
C ALA A 34 10.20 -7.40 3.00
N MET A 35 9.74 -6.18 2.69
CA MET A 35 8.33 -5.81 2.70
C MET A 35 7.54 -6.63 1.68
N GLU A 36 8.04 -6.75 0.44
CA GLU A 36 7.40 -7.55 -0.61
C GLU A 36 7.32 -9.04 -0.22
N SER A 37 8.39 -9.59 0.36
CA SER A 37 8.39 -10.98 0.83
C SER A 37 7.39 -11.22 1.96
N GLN A 38 7.28 -10.30 2.92
CA GLN A 38 6.30 -10.42 4.02
C GLN A 38 4.87 -10.22 3.54
N ALA A 39 4.63 -9.24 2.65
CA ALA A 39 3.32 -9.03 2.05
C ALA A 39 2.88 -10.25 1.24
N PHE A 40 3.79 -10.84 0.46
CA PHE A 40 3.53 -12.07 -0.28
C PHE A 40 3.26 -13.25 0.67
N ALA A 41 4.00 -13.40 1.76
CA ALA A 41 3.76 -14.47 2.73
C ALA A 41 2.41 -14.33 3.46
N LEU A 42 1.95 -13.09 3.69
CA LEU A 42 0.70 -12.81 4.42
C LEU A 42 -0.54 -12.84 3.51
N PHE A 43 -0.43 -12.27 2.31
CA PHE A 43 -1.56 -12.07 1.40
C PHE A 43 -1.54 -12.97 0.15
N GLY A 44 -0.45 -13.71 -0.07
CA GLY A 44 -0.28 -14.55 -1.25
C GLY A 44 -0.06 -13.74 -2.53
N ASP A 45 -0.35 -14.35 -3.68
CA ASP A 45 -0.21 -13.69 -4.97
C ASP A 45 -1.44 -12.84 -5.30
N LEU A 46 -1.28 -11.52 -5.17
CA LEU A 46 -2.31 -10.54 -5.53
C LEU A 46 -2.74 -10.63 -7.00
N ARG A 47 -1.88 -11.14 -7.89
CA ARG A 47 -2.20 -11.32 -9.31
C ARG A 47 -3.19 -12.47 -9.51
N GLU A 48 -3.03 -13.56 -8.76
CA GLU A 48 -3.99 -14.65 -8.75
C GLU A 48 -5.35 -14.19 -8.22
N LEU A 49 -5.35 -13.37 -7.16
CA LEU A 49 -6.58 -12.77 -6.64
C LEU A 49 -7.25 -11.87 -7.68
N LYS A 50 -6.47 -11.01 -8.37
CA LYS A 50 -6.96 -10.15 -9.44
C LYS A 50 -7.56 -10.97 -10.59
N GLU A 51 -6.91 -12.05 -10.99
CA GLU A 51 -7.40 -12.93 -12.05
C GLU A 51 -8.72 -13.61 -11.65
N LYS A 52 -8.81 -14.15 -10.43
CA LYS A 52 -10.07 -14.70 -9.89
C LYS A 52 -11.18 -13.64 -9.88
N LEU A 53 -10.87 -12.41 -9.48
CA LEU A 53 -11.82 -11.30 -9.46
C LEU A 53 -12.30 -10.93 -10.87
N VAL A 54 -11.40 -10.79 -11.84
CA VAL A 54 -11.76 -10.50 -13.23
C VAL A 54 -12.61 -11.62 -13.83
N ASN A 55 -12.25 -12.89 -13.55
CA ASN A 55 -13.02 -14.04 -14.01
C ASN A 55 -14.44 -14.07 -13.40
N ALA A 56 -14.57 -13.78 -12.09
CA ALA A 56 -15.84 -13.76 -11.39
C ALA A 56 -16.75 -12.59 -11.85
N LEU A 57 -16.17 -11.42 -12.16
CA LEU A 57 -16.91 -10.26 -12.63
C LEU A 57 -17.31 -10.38 -14.11
N GLY A 58 -16.50 -11.06 -14.92
CA GLY A 58 -16.64 -11.11 -16.38
C GLY A 58 -16.47 -9.73 -17.03
N PRO A 59 -16.86 -9.55 -18.31
CA PRO A 59 -16.87 -8.23 -18.92
C PRO A 59 -17.92 -7.34 -18.22
N VAL A 60 -17.48 -6.15 -17.82
CA VAL A 60 -18.31 -5.14 -17.15
C VAL A 60 -18.17 -3.82 -17.89
N THR A 61 -19.30 -3.14 -18.10
CA THR A 61 -19.39 -1.90 -18.88
C THR A 61 -19.63 -0.66 -18.02
N SER A 62 -19.99 -0.83 -16.75
CA SER A 62 -20.28 0.26 -15.81
C SER A 62 -19.75 -0.03 -14.40
N ASN A 63 -19.28 1.00 -13.70
CA ASN A 63 -18.84 0.92 -12.30
C ASN A 63 -19.96 0.46 -11.34
N GLU A 64 -21.22 0.76 -11.64
CA GLU A 64 -22.34 0.30 -10.80
C GLU A 64 -22.58 -1.21 -10.94
N GLU A 65 -22.32 -1.76 -12.12
CA GLU A 65 -22.40 -3.20 -12.38
C GLU A 65 -21.24 -3.95 -11.69
N VAL A 66 -20.06 -3.33 -11.63
CA VAL A 66 -18.89 -3.88 -10.92
C VAL A 66 -19.21 -4.09 -9.44
N SER A 67 -19.73 -3.06 -8.76
CA SER A 67 -20.04 -3.15 -7.33
C SER A 67 -21.08 -4.23 -7.03
N LYS A 68 -22.15 -4.31 -7.81
CA LYS A 68 -23.19 -5.35 -7.63
C LYS A 68 -22.65 -6.76 -7.87
N LYS A 69 -21.89 -6.98 -8.94
CA LYS A 69 -21.31 -8.29 -9.23
C LYS A 69 -20.25 -8.67 -8.20
N LEU A 70 -19.47 -7.72 -7.71
CA LEU A 70 -18.49 -7.94 -6.65
C LEU A 70 -19.18 -8.37 -5.35
N GLU A 71 -20.23 -7.66 -4.93
CA GLU A 71 -21.03 -8.04 -3.76
C GLU A 71 -21.62 -9.45 -3.92
N GLN A 72 -22.11 -9.78 -5.12
CA GLN A 72 -22.63 -11.11 -5.41
C GLN A 72 -21.53 -12.18 -5.36
N ALA A 73 -20.38 -11.95 -5.98
CA ALA A 73 -19.24 -12.88 -5.99
C ALA A 73 -18.66 -13.13 -4.59
N VAL A 74 -18.67 -12.10 -3.73
CA VAL A 74 -18.31 -12.20 -2.31
C VAL A 74 -19.35 -13.02 -1.53
N GLN A 75 -20.64 -12.86 -1.83
CA GLN A 75 -21.71 -13.64 -1.19
C GLN A 75 -21.73 -15.10 -1.64
N THR A 76 -21.45 -15.37 -2.91
CA THR A 76 -21.37 -16.74 -3.46
C THR A 76 -20.07 -17.46 -3.09
N GLY A 77 -19.09 -16.74 -2.52
CA GLY A 77 -17.78 -17.30 -2.17
C GLY A 77 -16.90 -17.58 -3.38
N GLU A 78 -17.22 -17.00 -4.54
CA GLU A 78 -16.44 -17.13 -5.77
C GLU A 78 -15.13 -16.32 -5.69
N VAL A 79 -15.13 -15.26 -4.87
CA VAL A 79 -13.95 -14.47 -4.54
C VAL A 79 -13.61 -14.66 -3.06
N GLU A 80 -12.33 -14.93 -2.79
CA GLU A 80 -11.80 -15.00 -1.43
C GLU A 80 -11.94 -13.64 -0.75
N SER A 81 -12.64 -13.60 0.39
CA SER A 81 -12.97 -12.35 1.07
C SER A 81 -12.75 -12.48 2.57
N LEU A 82 -12.21 -11.41 3.15
CA LEU A 82 -12.01 -11.27 4.60
C LEU A 82 -12.97 -10.20 5.13
N ARG A 83 -13.81 -10.57 6.10
CA ARG A 83 -14.64 -9.60 6.82
C ARG A 83 -13.90 -9.10 8.05
N ILE A 84 -13.57 -7.82 8.07
CA ILE A 84 -12.93 -7.15 9.21
C ILE A 84 -13.88 -6.11 9.81
N THR A 85 -13.81 -5.91 11.12
CA THR A 85 -14.58 -4.85 11.77
C THR A 85 -13.88 -3.49 11.61
N SER A 86 -14.60 -2.40 11.91
CA SER A 86 -14.00 -1.06 11.93
C SER A 86 -12.88 -0.93 12.97
N GLU A 87 -12.95 -1.69 14.06
CA GLU A 87 -11.91 -1.70 15.10
C GLU A 87 -10.66 -2.44 14.63
N ASP A 88 -10.85 -3.60 13.99
CA ASP A 88 -9.74 -4.38 13.40
C ASP A 88 -9.03 -3.57 12.33
N LEU A 89 -9.77 -2.88 11.46
CA LEU A 89 -9.18 -2.02 10.44
C LEU A 89 -8.37 -0.88 11.06
N ARG A 90 -8.89 -0.23 12.11
CA ARG A 90 -8.16 0.83 12.82
C ARG A 90 -6.87 0.27 13.42
N ARG A 91 -6.94 -0.90 14.05
CA ARG A 91 -5.77 -1.57 14.61
C ARG A 91 -4.76 -1.92 13.51
N LEU A 92 -5.21 -2.48 12.39
CA LEU A 92 -4.36 -2.82 11.24
C LEU A 92 -3.60 -1.60 10.70
N VAL A 93 -4.30 -0.47 10.56
CA VAL A 93 -3.68 0.79 10.11
C VAL A 93 -2.63 1.27 11.12
N LEU A 94 -2.93 1.24 12.42
CA LEU A 94 -1.97 1.64 13.46
C LEU A 94 -0.76 0.70 13.53
N GLU A 95 -0.96 -0.60 13.37
CA GLU A 95 0.12 -1.58 13.30
C GLU A 95 1.00 -1.35 12.06
N ALA A 96 0.41 -1.06 10.90
CA ALA A 96 1.16 -0.73 9.69
C ALA A 96 2.01 0.54 9.86
N VAL A 97 1.45 1.59 10.49
CA VAL A 97 2.19 2.82 10.79
C VAL A 97 3.34 2.57 11.76
N ALA A 98 3.10 1.79 12.82
CA ALA A 98 4.13 1.43 13.80
C ALA A 98 5.25 0.58 13.16
N PHE A 99 4.89 -0.36 12.29
CA PHE A 99 5.84 -1.19 11.56
C PHE A 99 6.69 -0.37 10.58
N GLY A 100 6.07 0.57 9.85
CA GLY A 100 6.80 1.49 8.98
C GLY A 100 7.80 2.36 9.74
N ALA A 101 7.41 2.89 10.90
CA ALA A 101 8.32 3.64 11.78
C ALA A 101 9.50 2.77 12.27
N LEU A 102 9.21 1.52 12.68
CA LEU A 102 10.24 0.57 13.09
C LEU A 102 11.26 0.28 11.98
N LEU A 103 10.81 0.11 10.73
CA LEU A 103 11.69 -0.11 9.59
C LEU A 103 12.59 1.10 9.34
N ASN A 104 12.03 2.31 9.37
CA ASN A 104 12.79 3.55 9.21
C ASN A 104 13.86 3.73 10.31
N ASP A 105 13.52 3.41 11.57
CA ASP A 105 14.47 3.45 12.69
C ASP A 105 15.58 2.41 12.54
N ALA A 106 15.25 1.21 12.05
CA ALA A 106 16.22 0.15 11.79
C ALA A 106 17.16 0.53 10.63
N GLU A 107 16.64 1.08 9.54
CA GLU A 107 17.45 1.59 8.43
C GLU A 107 18.41 2.68 8.90
N THR A 108 17.93 3.66 9.67
CA THR A 108 18.76 4.75 10.20
C THR A 108 19.92 4.22 11.07
N GLN A 109 19.66 3.17 11.87
CA GLN A 109 20.72 2.54 12.68
C GLN A 109 21.72 1.78 11.83
N VAL A 110 21.26 1.05 10.82
CA VAL A 110 22.12 0.24 9.94
C VAL A 110 22.93 1.12 8.99
N ASP A 111 22.40 2.25 8.53
CA ASP A 111 23.11 3.22 7.67
C ASP A 111 24.38 3.76 8.35
N SER A 112 24.39 3.82 9.70
CA SER A 112 25.58 4.19 10.46
C SER A 112 26.68 3.10 10.49
N LEU A 113 26.34 1.86 10.13
CA LEU A 113 27.21 0.68 10.20
C LEU A 113 27.54 0.09 8.82
N TYR A 114 26.63 0.22 7.85
CA TYR A 114 26.70 -0.34 6.50
C TYR A 114 26.02 0.62 5.52
N GLU A 115 26.63 0.87 4.36
CA GLU A 115 25.97 1.60 3.28
C GLU A 115 24.88 0.72 2.65
N LEU A 116 23.62 1.12 2.79
CA LEU A 116 22.48 0.43 2.17
C LEU A 116 22.38 0.79 0.68
N THR A 117 21.92 -0.16 -0.14
CA THR A 117 21.68 0.11 -1.55
C THR A 117 20.47 1.04 -1.67
N PRO A 118 20.62 2.26 -2.23
CA PRO A 118 19.50 3.18 -2.36
C PRO A 118 18.43 2.55 -3.23
N SER A 119 17.18 2.59 -2.77
CA SER A 119 16.04 2.15 -3.57
C SER A 119 15.89 3.05 -4.80
N MET A 120 15.45 2.50 -5.93
CA MET A 120 14.92 3.35 -6.99
C MET A 120 13.61 3.94 -6.45
N SER A 121 13.52 5.26 -6.34
CA SER A 121 12.30 5.96 -5.94
C SER A 121 11.18 5.63 -6.93
N ARG A 122 10.48 4.52 -6.70
CA ARG A 122 9.28 4.17 -7.44
C ARG A 122 8.14 4.82 -6.67
N PRO A 123 7.48 5.85 -7.23
CA PRO A 123 6.32 6.42 -6.57
C PRO A 123 5.30 5.30 -6.30
N LEU A 124 4.65 5.36 -5.14
CA LEU A 124 3.65 4.38 -4.69
C LEU A 124 2.50 4.12 -5.69
N GLY A 125 2.37 4.93 -6.74
CA GLY A 125 1.40 4.76 -7.83
C GLY A 125 1.55 3.46 -8.63
N ALA A 126 2.70 2.78 -8.53
CA ALA A 126 2.85 1.45 -9.14
C ALA A 126 1.99 0.36 -8.46
N LEU A 127 1.52 0.58 -7.23
CA LEU A 127 0.61 -0.33 -6.51
C LEU A 127 -0.89 0.00 -6.75
N THR A 128 -1.20 1.20 -7.27
CA THR A 128 -2.58 1.61 -7.63
C THR A 128 -2.96 1.19 -9.05
N GLY A 129 -2.02 0.60 -9.82
CA GLY A 129 -2.29 0.12 -11.17
C GLY A 129 -2.44 1.22 -12.22
N GLU A 130 -1.89 2.41 -11.96
CA GLU A 130 -1.95 3.56 -12.88
C GLU A 130 -0.82 3.58 -13.93
N ASP A 131 0.00 2.53 -14.00
CA ASP A 131 1.03 2.38 -15.03
C ASP A 131 0.55 1.46 -16.18
N ASP A 132 -0.42 1.90 -16.97
CA ASP A 132 -0.57 1.40 -18.36
C ASP A 132 -1.24 2.41 -19.31
N GLU A 133 -0.66 3.61 -19.42
CA GLU A 133 -0.79 4.41 -20.65
C GLU A 133 0.57 5.01 -21.02
N GLY A 134 1.15 4.57 -22.15
CA GLY A 134 2.11 5.41 -22.87
C GLY A 134 3.43 4.82 -23.38
N ARG A 135 3.62 3.50 -23.52
CA ARG A 135 4.73 2.99 -24.37
C ARG A 135 4.37 3.08 -25.86
N MET A 136 4.46 4.27 -26.44
CA MET A 136 4.68 4.41 -27.88
C MET A 136 6.13 4.02 -28.19
N LEU A 137 6.31 2.89 -28.89
CA LEU A 137 7.59 2.51 -29.48
C LEU A 137 7.88 3.43 -30.70
N PRO A 138 9.08 3.97 -30.87
CA PRO A 138 9.47 4.57 -32.14
C PRO A 138 9.90 3.48 -33.13
N GLU A 139 9.54 3.65 -34.41
CA GLU A 139 10.24 3.06 -35.56
C GLU A 139 11.46 3.91 -35.95
#